data_AF-A0A920LKJ4-F1
#
_entry.id   AF-A0A920LKJ4-F1
#
_cell.length_a   1.000
_cell.length_b   1.000
_cell.length_c   1.000
_cell.angle_alpha   90.00
_cell.angle_beta   90.00
_cell.angle_gamma   90.00
#
_symmetry.space_group_name_H-M   'P 1'
#
loop_
_entity.id
_entity.type
_entity.pdbx_description
1 polymer ?
#
loop_
_entity_poly.entity_id
_entity_poly.type
_entity_poly.pdbx_seq_one_letter_code
_entity_poly.pdbx_strand_id
1 'polypeptide(L)'
;MIKLISLLFLILTSVFSIKAQITISGTNMLNIGDVINQSEDLNTNINIGPSGQGQNWDFSQLSSDDNWNMNVIDPINSPYANNYPNADVCIMDDGEFIYANKNSNGVYLLGTGDSILQNPLLIVPFPLTFGASFVDGPYAIVDSVITNTQLQQGPLPITLNDFLLFQNLTPASITNGLAHKADTLRALSEVEQNFLVDADGNMTYPWEHLIV
;
A
#
# COMPACT_ATOMS: atom_id res chain seq x y z
N MET A 1 -40.89 15.75 41.62
CA MET A 1 -39.42 15.90 41.64
C MET A 1 -38.68 14.58 41.41
N ILE A 2 -38.92 13.50 42.18
CA ILE A 2 -38.19 12.22 42.05
C ILE A 2 -38.28 11.62 40.62
N LYS A 3 -39.44 11.70 39.96
CA LYS A 3 -39.63 11.21 38.57
C LYS A 3 -38.83 12.00 37.51
N LEU A 4 -38.58 13.30 37.75
CA LEU A 4 -37.83 14.15 36.81
C LEU A 4 -36.31 13.91 36.94
N ILE A 5 -35.83 13.66 38.16
CA ILE A 5 -34.43 13.32 38.45
C ILE A 5 -34.07 11.94 37.90
N SER A 6 -34.98 10.96 38.01
CA SER A 6 -34.78 9.63 37.43
C SER A 6 -34.74 9.64 35.89
N LEU A 7 -35.50 10.52 35.25
CA LEU A 7 -35.49 10.68 33.79
C LEU A 7 -34.20 11.36 33.32
N LEU A 8 -33.74 12.36 34.07
CA LEU A 8 -32.46 13.04 33.80
C LEU A 8 -31.28 12.07 33.93
N PHE A 9 -31.28 11.20 34.93
CA PHE A 9 -30.22 10.19 35.13
C PHE A 9 -30.20 9.11 34.03
N LEU A 10 -31.36 8.76 33.46
CA LEU A 10 -31.46 7.84 32.32
C LEU A 10 -30.94 8.47 31.01
N ILE A 11 -31.18 9.76 30.80
CA ILE A 11 -30.65 10.51 29.65
C ILE A 11 -29.14 10.73 29.79
N LEU A 12 -28.65 10.98 31.02
CA LEU A 12 -27.22 11.12 31.29
C LEU A 12 -26.46 9.80 31.13
N THR A 13 -27.07 8.65 31.41
CA THR A 13 -26.39 7.34 31.25
C THR A 13 -26.43 6.82 29.81
N SER A 14 -27.39 7.24 28.98
CA SER A 14 -27.44 6.86 27.57
C SER A 14 -26.40 7.58 26.70
N VAL A 15 -25.91 8.76 27.11
CA VAL A 15 -24.82 9.48 26.41
C VAL A 15 -23.42 8.92 26.69
N PHE A 16 -23.24 8.05 27.70
CA PHE A 16 -21.93 7.46 28.04
C PHE A 16 -21.66 6.10 27.37
N SER A 17 -22.58 5.57 26.58
CA SER A 17 -22.42 4.26 25.91
C SER A 17 -21.86 4.34 24.49
N ILE A 18 -21.10 5.40 24.18
CA ILE A 18 -20.24 5.38 22.99
C ILE A 18 -19.04 4.50 23.32
N LYS A 19 -19.07 3.23 22.89
CA LYS A 19 -17.81 2.49 22.76
C LYS A 19 -16.94 3.31 21.81
N ALA A 20 -15.79 3.77 22.29
CA ALA A 20 -14.82 4.44 21.44
C ALA A 20 -14.39 3.42 20.37
N GLN A 21 -14.80 3.66 19.13
CA GLN A 21 -14.41 2.86 17.98
C GLN A 21 -12.90 3.01 17.76
N ILE A 22 -12.21 1.91 17.43
CA ILE A 22 -10.79 1.99 17.09
C ILE A 22 -10.67 2.84 15.82
N THR A 23 -9.82 3.86 15.89
CA THR A 23 -9.52 4.74 14.77
C THR A 23 -8.03 4.67 14.50
N ILE A 24 -7.66 4.21 13.31
CA ILE A 24 -6.27 4.22 12.86
C ILE A 24 -6.03 5.51 12.07
N SER A 25 -4.96 6.21 12.42
CA SER A 25 -4.53 7.47 11.82
C SER A 25 -3.03 7.45 11.53
N GLY A 26 -2.50 8.53 10.96
CA GLY A 26 -1.06 8.66 10.71
C GLY A 26 -0.18 8.52 11.95
N THR A 27 -0.73 8.74 13.16
CA THR A 27 0.01 8.54 14.43
C THR A 27 0.22 7.08 14.79
N ASN A 28 -0.59 6.17 14.22
CA ASN A 28 -0.47 4.73 14.41
C ASN A 28 0.49 4.09 13.39
N MET A 29 1.05 4.88 12.47
CA MET A 29 1.92 4.39 11.41
C MET A 29 3.38 4.46 11.79
N LEU A 30 4.16 3.60 11.13
CA LEU A 30 5.61 3.46 11.21
C LEU A 30 6.37 4.79 11.15
N ASN A 31 7.29 5.00 12.09
CA ASN A 31 8.17 6.17 12.16
C ASN A 31 9.64 5.76 11.97
N ILE A 32 10.48 6.74 11.67
CA ILE A 32 11.93 6.52 11.55
C ILE A 32 12.45 5.92 12.85
N GLY A 33 13.21 4.83 12.72
CA GLY A 33 13.76 4.04 13.83
C GLY A 33 12.94 2.81 14.18
N ASP A 34 11.72 2.67 13.64
CA ASP A 34 10.91 1.48 13.86
C ASP A 34 11.49 0.27 13.11
N VAL A 35 11.27 -0.92 13.69
CA VAL A 35 11.60 -2.22 13.08
C VAL A 35 10.30 -2.99 12.90
N ILE A 36 10.03 -3.39 11.66
CA ILE A 36 8.88 -4.21 11.31
C ILE A 36 9.34 -5.66 11.38
N ASN A 37 8.88 -6.39 12.38
CA ASN A 37 9.15 -7.81 12.50
C ASN A 37 8.08 -8.57 11.72
N GLN A 38 8.50 -9.38 10.75
CA GLN A 38 7.61 -10.21 9.96
C GLN A 38 7.90 -11.68 10.24
N SER A 39 6.82 -12.46 10.21
CA SER A 39 6.85 -13.91 10.33
C SER A 39 5.87 -14.47 9.31
N GLU A 40 6.26 -15.56 8.66
CA GLU A 40 5.40 -16.31 7.75
C GLU A 40 5.06 -17.68 8.35
N ASP A 41 3.78 -18.05 8.25
CA ASP A 41 3.28 -19.41 8.52
C ASP A 41 2.93 -20.03 7.16
N LEU A 42 3.61 -21.11 6.78
CA LEU A 42 3.39 -21.79 5.50
C LEU A 42 2.14 -22.67 5.52
N ASN A 43 1.46 -22.81 6.67
CA ASN A 43 0.19 -23.50 6.76
C ASN A 43 -0.95 -22.65 6.18
N THR A 44 -1.47 -23.07 5.03
CA THR A 44 -2.56 -22.37 4.33
C THR A 44 -3.94 -22.54 4.98
N ASN A 45 -4.09 -23.38 6.01
CA ASN A 45 -5.38 -23.66 6.64
C ASN A 45 -5.59 -22.80 7.90
N ILE A 46 -6.01 -21.55 7.69
CA ILE A 46 -6.31 -20.58 8.74
C ILE A 46 -7.80 -20.20 8.73
N ASN A 47 -8.41 -20.07 9.91
CA ASN A 47 -9.73 -19.48 10.06
C ASN A 47 -9.60 -17.99 10.38
N ILE A 48 -9.95 -17.14 9.41
CA ILE A 48 -9.86 -15.67 9.53
C ILE A 48 -10.91 -15.05 10.47
N GLY A 49 -11.88 -15.83 10.93
CA GLY A 49 -12.95 -15.35 11.82
C GLY A 49 -14.00 -14.48 11.12
N PRO A 50 -14.99 -13.98 11.87
CA PRO A 50 -16.07 -13.15 11.32
C PRO A 50 -15.65 -11.68 11.15
N SER A 51 -16.38 -10.96 10.30
CA SER A 51 -16.31 -9.50 10.19
C SER A 51 -17.26 -8.81 11.19
N GLY A 52 -17.17 -7.49 11.31
CA GLY A 52 -18.04 -6.67 12.17
C GLY A 52 -17.32 -5.96 13.32
N GLN A 53 -18.10 -5.29 14.17
CA GLN A 53 -17.55 -4.43 15.21
C GLN A 53 -17.18 -5.21 16.49
N GLY A 54 -16.02 -4.91 17.06
CA GLY A 54 -15.56 -5.43 18.35
C GLY A 54 -15.27 -6.94 18.35
N GLN A 55 -14.70 -7.46 17.26
CA GLN A 55 -14.30 -8.87 17.16
C GLN A 55 -13.09 -9.19 18.02
N ASN A 56 -12.91 -10.47 18.32
CA ASN A 56 -11.70 -11.00 18.91
C ASN A 56 -11.19 -12.12 18.01
N TRP A 57 -10.01 -11.93 17.42
CA TRP A 57 -9.34 -12.94 16.60
C TRP A 57 -8.19 -13.56 17.39
N ASP A 58 -8.14 -14.89 17.40
CA ASP A 58 -7.09 -15.65 18.08
C ASP A 58 -6.29 -16.45 17.05
N PHE A 59 -5.10 -15.94 16.75
CA PHE A 59 -4.09 -16.53 15.88
C PHE A 59 -2.89 -17.05 16.69
N SER A 60 -3.05 -17.30 18.00
CA SER A 60 -1.99 -17.82 18.86
C SER A 60 -1.45 -19.18 18.44
N GLN A 61 -2.20 -19.91 17.61
CA GLN A 61 -1.83 -21.23 17.09
C GLN A 61 -1.01 -21.16 15.79
N LEU A 62 -0.81 -19.97 15.22
CA LEU A 62 0.04 -19.83 14.04
C LEU A 62 1.50 -20.18 14.37
N SER A 63 2.17 -20.73 13.38
CA SER A 63 3.59 -21.03 13.43
C SER A 63 4.42 -19.93 12.75
N SER A 64 5.74 -20.07 12.81
CA SER A 64 6.70 -19.07 12.34
C SER A 64 7.80 -19.83 11.62
N ASP A 65 7.53 -20.16 10.36
CA ASP A 65 8.41 -20.95 9.51
C ASP A 65 9.59 -20.11 8.98
N ASP A 66 9.31 -18.84 8.65
CA ASP A 66 10.33 -17.86 8.26
C ASP A 66 10.13 -16.54 9.01
N ASN A 67 11.23 -15.84 9.26
CA ASN A 67 11.26 -14.56 9.97
C ASN A 67 12.29 -13.62 9.36
N TRP A 68 11.87 -12.38 9.15
CA TRP A 68 12.76 -11.32 8.70
C TRP A 68 12.31 -9.98 9.25
N ASN A 69 13.16 -8.98 9.11
CA ASN A 69 12.88 -7.63 9.56
C ASN A 69 13.00 -6.64 8.42
N MET A 70 12.16 -5.61 8.48
CA MET A 70 12.32 -4.41 7.68
C MET A 70 12.62 -3.25 8.62
N ASN A 71 13.51 -2.36 8.21
CA ASN A 71 13.90 -1.21 9.02
C ASN A 71 13.33 0.06 8.43
N VAL A 72 12.72 0.90 9.27
CA VAL A 72 12.22 2.21 8.86
C VAL A 72 13.32 3.23 9.12
N ILE A 73 13.95 3.72 8.06
CA ILE A 73 15.06 4.65 8.13
C ILE A 73 14.63 6.04 7.65
N ASP A 74 15.43 7.05 8.01
CA ASP A 74 15.34 8.37 7.39
C ASP A 74 15.70 8.24 5.90
N PRO A 75 14.86 8.72 4.96
CA PRO A 75 15.16 8.70 3.54
C PRO A 75 16.54 9.26 3.18
N ILE A 76 17.07 10.23 3.93
CA ILE A 76 18.39 10.82 3.68
C ILE A 76 19.54 9.80 3.81
N ASN A 77 19.34 8.72 4.57
CA ASN A 77 20.33 7.68 4.78
C ASN A 77 20.31 6.61 3.68
N SER A 78 19.41 6.73 2.70
CA SER A 78 19.31 5.79 1.58
C SER A 78 20.15 6.25 0.37
N PRO A 79 20.59 5.32 -0.50
CA PRO A 79 21.34 5.66 -1.72
C PRO A 79 20.58 6.58 -2.70
N TYR A 80 19.25 6.56 -2.68
CA TYR A 80 18.40 7.30 -3.61
C TYR A 80 17.72 8.52 -2.99
N ALA A 81 18.20 9.02 -1.85
CA ALA A 81 17.61 10.17 -1.14
C ALA A 81 17.28 11.38 -2.04
N ASN A 82 18.17 11.70 -2.98
CA ASN A 82 18.00 12.84 -3.89
C ASN A 82 16.83 12.68 -4.86
N ASN A 83 16.36 11.45 -5.11
CA ASN A 83 15.22 11.16 -5.98
C ASN A 83 13.88 11.37 -5.26
N TYR A 84 13.86 11.37 -3.92
CA TYR A 84 12.64 11.42 -3.12
C TYR A 84 12.66 12.59 -2.12
N PRO A 85 12.68 13.86 -2.58
CA PRO A 85 12.72 15.03 -1.69
C PRO A 85 11.48 15.20 -0.81
N ASN A 86 10.38 14.48 -1.12
CA ASN A 86 9.11 14.54 -0.41
C ASN A 86 8.83 13.28 0.44
N ALA A 87 9.80 12.35 0.55
CA ALA A 87 9.64 11.17 1.40
C ALA A 87 9.76 11.56 2.88
N ASP A 88 8.85 11.04 3.71
CA ASP A 88 8.92 11.17 5.16
C ASP A 88 9.60 9.94 5.80
N VAL A 89 9.47 8.78 5.16
CA VAL A 89 10.01 7.51 5.63
C VAL A 89 10.54 6.68 4.45
N CYS A 90 11.56 5.87 4.72
CA CYS A 90 12.06 4.87 3.81
C CYS A 90 12.09 3.52 4.51
N ILE A 91 11.43 2.51 3.94
CA ILE A 91 11.44 1.14 4.45
C ILE A 91 12.54 0.39 3.71
N MET A 92 13.52 -0.12 4.46
CA MET A 92 14.61 -0.94 3.94
C MET A 92 14.30 -2.41 4.20
N ASP A 93 14.20 -3.19 3.12
CA ASP A 93 13.92 -4.63 3.13
C ASP A 93 14.96 -5.35 2.27
N ASP A 94 15.84 -6.14 2.89
CA ASP A 94 16.97 -6.85 2.25
C ASP A 94 17.73 -6.06 1.16
N GLY A 95 17.95 -4.75 1.40
CA GLY A 95 18.66 -3.86 0.47
C GLY A 95 17.79 -3.18 -0.58
N GLU A 96 16.50 -3.49 -0.64
CA GLU A 96 15.49 -2.70 -1.34
C GLU A 96 15.04 -1.52 -0.48
N PHE A 97 14.71 -0.40 -1.13
CA PHE A 97 14.32 0.85 -0.47
C PHE A 97 12.97 1.32 -0.99
N ILE A 98 11.96 1.32 -0.12
CA ILE A 98 10.58 1.73 -0.43
C ILE A 98 10.35 3.11 0.18
N TYR A 99 9.98 4.10 -0.64
CA TYR A 99 9.83 5.49 -0.21
C TYR A 99 8.36 5.86 -0.07
N ALA A 100 7.99 6.45 1.07
CA ALA A 100 6.62 6.89 1.31
C ALA A 100 6.55 8.27 1.96
N ASN A 101 5.46 8.97 1.68
CA ASN A 101 5.03 10.17 2.40
C ASN A 101 3.80 9.82 3.26
N LYS A 102 3.70 10.39 4.46
CA LYS A 102 2.57 10.21 5.36
C LYS A 102 2.00 11.58 5.74
N ASN A 103 0.68 11.72 5.64
CA ASN A 103 0.00 12.93 6.10
C ASN A 103 -1.33 12.58 6.79
N SER A 104 -2.16 13.58 7.08
CA SER A 104 -3.44 13.38 7.76
C SER A 104 -4.46 12.55 6.96
N ASN A 105 -4.26 12.42 5.65
CA ASN A 105 -5.20 11.76 4.73
C ASN A 105 -4.78 10.33 4.40
N GLY A 106 -3.51 9.97 4.60
CA GLY A 106 -3.03 8.64 4.28
C GLY A 106 -1.51 8.49 4.22
N VAL A 107 -1.10 7.28 3.88
CA VAL A 107 0.26 6.92 3.47
C VAL A 107 0.28 6.77 1.95
N TYR A 108 1.24 7.42 1.31
CA TYR A 108 1.39 7.47 -0.13
C TYR A 108 2.75 6.89 -0.52
N LEU A 109 2.75 5.85 -1.34
CA LEU A 109 3.94 5.28 -1.94
C LEU A 109 4.46 6.22 -3.04
N LEU A 110 5.74 6.58 -2.95
CA LEU A 110 6.42 7.45 -3.91
C LEU A 110 7.23 6.66 -4.94
N GLY A 111 7.69 5.46 -4.58
CA GLY A 111 8.47 4.60 -5.45
C GLY A 111 9.40 3.67 -4.68
N THR A 112 10.22 2.92 -5.43
CA THR A 112 11.15 1.92 -4.92
C THR A 112 12.51 2.06 -5.60
N GLY A 113 13.60 2.03 -4.82
CA GLY A 113 14.96 2.15 -5.35
C GLY A 113 15.17 3.43 -6.17
N ASP A 114 15.52 3.30 -7.45
CA ASP A 114 15.62 4.40 -8.41
C ASP A 114 14.34 4.63 -9.23
N SER A 115 13.31 3.81 -9.02
CA SER A 115 12.05 3.84 -9.73
C SER A 115 11.05 4.75 -9.02
N ILE A 116 10.88 5.95 -9.57
CA ILE A 116 9.97 6.98 -9.03
C ILE A 116 8.60 6.82 -9.69
N LEU A 117 7.55 6.75 -8.90
CA LEU A 117 6.18 6.80 -9.42
C LEU A 117 5.85 8.21 -9.90
N GLN A 118 5.27 8.31 -11.10
CA GLN A 118 4.85 9.60 -11.65
C GLN A 118 3.81 10.30 -10.77
N ASN A 119 2.92 9.52 -10.15
CA ASN A 119 1.94 9.99 -9.19
C ASN A 119 2.06 9.11 -7.93
N PRO A 120 2.11 9.71 -6.72
CA PRO A 120 2.07 8.94 -5.48
C PRO A 120 0.81 8.06 -5.40
N LEU A 121 0.96 6.81 -4.95
CA LEU A 121 -0.13 5.85 -4.84
C LEU A 121 -0.60 5.76 -3.38
N LEU A 122 -1.90 5.92 -3.11
CA LEU A 122 -2.43 5.76 -1.76
C LEU A 122 -2.36 4.29 -1.33
N ILE A 123 -1.60 3.97 -0.29
CA ILE A 123 -1.49 2.59 0.21
C ILE A 123 -2.26 2.37 1.51
N VAL A 124 -2.49 3.42 2.29
CA VAL A 124 -3.31 3.37 3.50
C VAL A 124 -4.08 4.68 3.66
N PRO A 125 -5.42 4.71 3.49
CA PRO A 125 -6.21 5.91 3.74
C PRO A 125 -6.38 6.17 5.24
N PHE A 126 -6.50 7.44 5.62
CA PHE A 126 -6.87 7.84 6.97
C PHE A 126 -8.10 8.74 7.01
N PRO A 127 -8.86 8.70 8.13
CA PRO A 127 -8.77 7.71 9.20
C PRO A 127 -9.39 6.36 8.80
N LEU A 128 -8.86 5.24 9.30
CA LEU A 128 -9.55 3.95 9.20
C LEU A 128 -10.42 3.77 10.43
N THR A 129 -11.72 3.67 10.20
CA THR A 129 -12.73 3.30 11.20
C THR A 129 -13.61 2.21 10.60
N PHE A 130 -14.13 1.27 11.39
CA PHE A 130 -15.10 0.30 10.90
C PHE A 130 -16.25 0.97 10.12
N GLY A 131 -16.53 0.44 8.93
CA GLY A 131 -17.46 0.99 7.96
C GLY A 131 -16.87 2.03 7.00
N ALA A 132 -15.61 2.45 7.19
CA ALA A 132 -14.94 3.35 6.26
C ALA A 132 -14.71 2.68 4.91
N SER A 133 -14.89 3.45 3.84
CA SER A 133 -14.63 3.02 2.47
C SER A 133 -13.97 4.15 1.68
N PHE A 134 -12.93 3.80 0.94
CA PHE A 134 -12.17 4.73 0.10
C PHE A 134 -11.94 4.10 -1.26
N VAL A 135 -12.00 4.95 -2.30
CA VAL A 135 -11.63 4.59 -3.66
C VAL A 135 -10.56 5.57 -4.10
N ASP A 136 -9.46 5.06 -4.63
CA ASP A 136 -8.37 5.88 -5.18
C ASP A 136 -8.04 5.46 -6.62
N GLY A 137 -7.77 6.44 -7.47
CA GLY A 137 -7.57 6.26 -8.92
C GLY A 137 -8.82 6.53 -9.78
N PRO A 138 -8.83 6.09 -11.05
CA PRO A 138 -7.76 5.33 -11.71
C PRO A 138 -6.53 6.18 -12.00
N TYR A 139 -5.34 5.66 -11.70
CA TYR A 139 -4.07 6.26 -12.12
C TYR A 139 -3.52 5.55 -13.35
N ALA A 140 -3.24 6.34 -14.38
CA ALA A 140 -2.42 5.92 -15.51
C ALA A 140 -0.95 5.96 -15.11
N ILE A 141 -0.33 4.79 -14.93
CA ILE A 141 1.10 4.64 -14.73
C ILE A 141 1.72 4.30 -16.09
N VAL A 142 2.55 5.20 -16.60
CA VAL A 142 3.34 4.93 -17.80
C VAL A 142 4.60 4.19 -17.35
N ASP A 143 4.60 2.88 -17.53
CA ASP A 143 5.70 2.00 -17.14
C ASP A 143 6.94 2.21 -18.01
N SER A 144 6.73 2.37 -19.32
CA SER A 144 7.84 2.63 -20.26
C SER A 144 7.36 3.33 -21.53
N VAL A 145 8.17 4.29 -22.00
CA VAL A 145 8.05 4.87 -23.34
C VAL A 145 9.32 4.51 -24.11
N ILE A 146 9.16 3.72 -25.16
CA ILE A 146 10.27 3.33 -26.04
C ILE A 146 10.05 4.00 -27.39
N THR A 147 10.97 4.87 -27.79
CA THR A 147 10.94 5.51 -29.11
C THR A 147 12.00 4.93 -30.04
N ASN A 148 11.75 5.00 -31.35
CA ASN A 148 12.78 4.69 -32.35
C ASN A 148 14.07 5.48 -32.12
N THR A 149 13.98 6.74 -31.72
CA THR A 149 15.15 7.60 -31.49
C THR A 149 16.02 7.15 -30.33
N GLN A 150 15.45 6.53 -29.29
CA GLN A 150 16.23 5.94 -28.19
C GLN A 150 16.97 4.68 -28.63
N LEU A 151 16.32 3.81 -29.41
CA LEU A 151 16.90 2.55 -29.90
C LEU A 151 17.98 2.76 -30.99
N GLN A 152 17.94 3.91 -31.69
CA GLN A 152 18.91 4.27 -32.72
C GLN A 152 20.21 4.89 -32.20
N GLN A 153 20.29 5.23 -30.91
CA GLN A 153 21.51 5.81 -30.30
C GLN A 153 22.53 4.76 -29.83
N GLY A 154 22.24 3.46 -29.98
CA GLY A 154 23.14 2.36 -29.62
C GLY A 154 24.23 2.08 -30.67
N PRO A 155 25.26 1.27 -30.32
CA PRO A 155 26.34 0.88 -31.22
C PRO A 155 25.87 0.04 -32.43
N LEU A 156 24.68 -0.56 -32.32
CA LEU A 156 23.93 -1.16 -33.42
C LEU A 156 22.52 -0.53 -33.43
N PRO A 157 22.18 0.33 -34.40
CA PRO A 157 20.87 0.97 -34.41
C PRO A 157 19.79 -0.08 -34.70
N ILE A 158 18.96 -0.33 -33.70
CA ILE A 158 17.77 -1.18 -33.79
C ILE A 158 16.53 -0.28 -33.89
N THR A 159 15.53 -0.70 -34.65
CA THR A 159 14.23 -0.02 -34.69
C THR A 159 13.24 -0.66 -33.73
N LEU A 160 12.17 0.05 -33.43
CA LEU A 160 11.07 -0.46 -32.61
C LEU A 160 10.35 -1.63 -33.28
N ASN A 161 10.34 -1.66 -34.62
CA ASN A 161 9.88 -2.82 -35.37
C ASN A 161 10.76 -4.05 -35.10
N ASP A 162 12.08 -3.89 -35.05
CA ASP A 162 13.01 -4.98 -34.74
C ASP A 162 12.83 -5.45 -33.29
N PHE A 163 12.63 -4.50 -32.36
CA PHE A 163 12.32 -4.79 -30.96
C PHE A 163 11.05 -5.65 -30.79
N LEU A 164 9.98 -5.30 -31.51
CA LEU A 164 8.73 -6.09 -31.51
C LEU A 164 8.94 -7.49 -32.10
N LEU A 165 9.72 -7.60 -33.18
CA LEU A 165 10.01 -8.89 -33.81
C LEU A 165 10.78 -9.84 -32.88
N PHE A 166 11.67 -9.34 -32.02
CA PHE A 166 12.33 -10.17 -31.00
C PHE A 166 11.35 -10.77 -29.98
N GLN A 167 10.18 -10.16 -29.79
CA GLN A 167 9.10 -10.66 -28.95
C GLN A 167 8.06 -11.48 -29.73
N ASN A 168 8.33 -11.82 -31.00
CA ASN A 168 7.37 -12.42 -31.94
C ASN A 168 6.10 -11.57 -32.17
N LEU A 169 6.22 -10.24 -32.05
CA LEU A 169 5.14 -9.29 -32.26
C LEU A 169 5.37 -8.48 -33.55
N THR A 170 4.29 -7.96 -34.12
CA THR A 170 4.32 -6.97 -35.20
C THR A 170 3.46 -5.77 -34.81
N PRO A 171 3.71 -4.57 -35.37
CA PRO A 171 2.81 -3.43 -35.15
C PRO A 171 1.36 -3.79 -35.49
N ALA A 172 1.14 -4.56 -36.55
CA ALA A 172 -0.19 -5.00 -36.95
C ALA A 172 -0.84 -5.93 -35.91
N SER A 173 -0.08 -6.85 -35.29
CA SER A 173 -0.63 -7.77 -34.29
C SER A 173 -1.03 -7.08 -32.98
N ILE A 174 -0.34 -6.00 -32.60
CA ILE A 174 -0.62 -5.26 -31.36
C ILE A 174 -1.66 -4.14 -31.55
N THR A 175 -1.91 -3.69 -32.78
CA THR A 175 -2.89 -2.64 -33.09
C THR A 175 -4.10 -3.15 -33.86
N ASN A 176 -4.39 -4.45 -33.86
CA ASN A 176 -5.48 -5.06 -34.66
C ASN A 176 -5.47 -4.65 -36.15
N GLY A 177 -4.28 -4.62 -36.76
CA GLY A 177 -4.08 -4.31 -38.18
C GLY A 177 -4.04 -2.82 -38.54
N LEU A 178 -4.20 -1.91 -37.58
CA LEU A 178 -4.23 -0.46 -37.84
C LEU A 178 -2.86 0.15 -38.18
N ALA A 179 -1.76 -0.44 -37.72
CA ALA A 179 -0.40 0.06 -37.93
C ALA A 179 0.49 -0.95 -38.63
N HIS A 180 1.33 -0.46 -39.55
CA HIS A 180 2.37 -1.25 -40.22
C HIS A 180 3.78 -0.93 -39.74
N LYS A 181 3.93 0.15 -38.97
CA LYS A 181 5.21 0.62 -38.42
C LYS A 181 5.00 1.09 -37.00
N ALA A 182 5.88 0.67 -36.09
CA ALA A 182 5.94 1.19 -34.74
C ALA A 182 6.87 2.41 -34.71
N ASP A 183 6.40 3.49 -34.10
CA ASP A 183 7.19 4.70 -33.89
C ASP A 183 7.49 4.96 -32.42
N THR A 184 6.45 4.81 -31.59
CA THR A 184 6.52 4.86 -30.14
C THR A 184 5.71 3.70 -29.57
N LEU A 185 6.24 3.02 -28.56
CA LEU A 185 5.51 2.07 -27.73
C LEU A 185 5.33 2.68 -26.35
N ARG A 186 4.13 2.56 -25.80
CA ARG A 186 3.80 2.99 -24.44
C ARG A 186 3.18 1.81 -23.72
N ALA A 187 3.80 1.40 -22.62
CA ALA A 187 3.17 0.51 -21.65
C ALA A 187 2.37 1.36 -20.67
N LEU A 188 1.06 1.11 -20.59
CA LEU A 188 0.14 1.77 -19.67
C LEU A 188 -0.38 0.73 -18.70
N SER A 189 -0.26 1.01 -17.40
CA SER A 189 -0.96 0.30 -16.35
C SER A 189 -2.00 1.23 -15.73
N GLU A 190 -3.19 0.71 -15.46
CA GLU A 190 -4.25 1.43 -14.75
C GLU A 190 -4.42 0.80 -13.37
N VAL A 191 -4.28 1.63 -12.34
CA VAL A 191 -4.42 1.19 -10.95
C VAL A 191 -5.62 1.89 -10.32
N GLU A 192 -6.55 1.09 -9.80
CA GLU A 192 -7.65 1.51 -8.92
C GLU A 192 -7.54 0.70 -7.63
N GLN A 193 -7.68 1.37 -6.49
CA GLN A 193 -7.64 0.74 -5.17
C GLN A 193 -8.95 0.98 -4.44
N ASN A 194 -9.47 -0.08 -3.84
CA ASN A 194 -10.68 -0.08 -3.05
C ASN A 194 -10.34 -0.51 -1.62
N PHE A 195 -10.57 0.37 -0.66
CA PHE A 195 -10.36 0.11 0.76
C PHE A 195 -11.73 -0.05 1.42
N LEU A 196 -11.87 -1.13 2.20
CA LEU A 196 -13.05 -1.39 3.02
C LEU A 196 -12.59 -1.83 4.41
N VAL A 197 -13.03 -1.11 5.43
CA VAL A 197 -12.81 -1.50 6.84
C VAL A 197 -14.05 -2.24 7.32
N ASP A 198 -14.07 -3.55 7.16
CA ASP A 198 -15.23 -4.40 7.45
C ASP A 198 -15.19 -5.05 8.84
N ALA A 199 -14.16 -4.79 9.63
CA ALA A 199 -14.11 -5.18 11.03
C ALA A 199 -13.24 -4.25 11.89
N ASP A 200 -13.50 -4.21 13.20
CA ASP A 200 -12.57 -3.71 14.22
C ASP A 200 -12.58 -4.67 15.43
N GLY A 201 -11.49 -4.69 16.20
CA GLY A 201 -11.36 -5.68 17.26
C GLY A 201 -9.96 -5.84 17.83
N ASN A 202 -9.80 -6.85 18.68
CA ASN A 202 -8.50 -7.26 19.22
C ASN A 202 -8.01 -8.51 18.50
N MET A 203 -6.70 -8.60 18.34
CA MET A 203 -6.05 -9.72 17.67
C MET A 203 -4.93 -10.28 18.55
N THR A 204 -4.92 -11.60 18.74
CA THR A 204 -3.90 -12.31 19.52
C THR A 204 -3.00 -13.09 18.58
N TYR A 205 -1.69 -12.91 18.72
CA TYR A 205 -0.66 -13.60 17.92
C TYR A 205 0.23 -14.50 18.79
N PRO A 206 1.00 -15.43 18.19
CA PRO A 206 1.84 -16.39 18.93
C PRO A 206 2.98 -15.75 19.73
N TRP A 207 3.39 -14.51 19.40
CA TRP A 207 4.51 -13.82 20.04
C TRP A 207 4.04 -12.69 20.94
N GLU A 208 4.68 -12.59 22.11
CA GLU A 208 4.31 -11.69 23.20
C GLU A 208 4.15 -10.23 22.75
N HIS A 209 2.96 -9.67 23.01
CA HIS A 209 2.67 -8.24 23.09
C HIS A 209 3.21 -7.34 21.96
N LEU A 210 2.52 -7.32 20.81
CA LEU A 210 2.37 -6.06 20.07
C LEU A 210 1.11 -5.35 20.60
N ILE A 211 1.30 -4.37 21.48
CA ILE A 211 0.26 -3.37 21.74
C ILE A 211 0.27 -2.44 20.54
N VAL A 212 -0.83 -2.39 19.79
CA VAL A 212 -1.15 -1.29 18.87
C VAL A 212 -1.80 -0.17 19.68
#